data_AF-A0A949YU69-F1
#
_entry.id   AF-A0A949YU69-F1
#
_cell.length_a   1.000
_cell.length_b   1.000
_cell.length_c   1.000
_cell.angle_alpha   90.00
_cell.angle_beta   90.00
_cell.angle_gamma   90.00
#
_symmetry.space_group_name_H-M   'P 1'
#
loop_
_entity.id
_entity.type
_entity.pdbx_description
1 polymer ?
#
loop_
_entity_poly.entity_id
_entity_poly.type
_entity_poly.pdbx_seq_one_letter_code
_entity_poly.pdbx_strand_id
1 'polypeptide(L)'
;MRILDSVRKKIARILLGSLGAGFCVAVAACNNSLGGFGGFVGNTAPVPPSTGFKVLGNVGTQFTLTISNANSSWLVPGTIPLNVWIVNNQTPVRMIATKLANDNSLMSLEIDNGGVILNLQSTTAPYGVVSVQTGGTLATLAPQAIPDLRIYVNGPLGQRFQALVEDKTVGFVTNTRAPAVFLFDGPNGTVDGQFQQTQNFGVFSLAMTSGVGGTSVIATASGGPFVIIKEP
;
A
#
# COMPACT_ATOMS: atom_id res chain seq x y z
N MET A 1 -4.08 69.52 -20.34
CA MET A 1 -3.22 68.38 -20.71
C MET A 1 -2.75 67.50 -19.51
N ARG A 2 -3.01 67.85 -18.23
CA ARG A 2 -2.56 67.03 -17.06
C ARG A 2 -3.57 65.99 -16.54
N ILE A 3 -4.84 66.06 -16.95
CA ILE A 3 -5.91 65.17 -16.45
C ILE A 3 -5.92 63.82 -17.20
N LEU A 4 -5.66 63.83 -18.52
CA LEU A 4 -5.62 62.60 -19.33
C LEU A 4 -4.47 61.64 -18.92
N ASP A 5 -3.32 62.16 -18.50
CA ASP A 5 -2.19 61.32 -18.07
C ASP A 5 -2.43 60.62 -16.73
N SER A 6 -3.21 61.24 -15.84
CA SER A 6 -3.57 60.66 -14.55
C SER A 6 -4.60 59.53 -14.71
N VAL A 7 -5.54 59.68 -15.66
CA VAL A 7 -6.54 58.65 -15.98
C VAL A 7 -5.89 57.45 -16.69
N ARG A 8 -4.97 57.68 -17.64
CA ARG A 8 -4.24 56.60 -18.32
C ARG A 8 -3.40 55.76 -17.36
N LYS A 9 -2.74 56.38 -16.37
CA LYS A 9 -1.95 55.66 -15.34
C LYS A 9 -2.83 54.85 -14.38
N LYS A 10 -4.06 55.28 -14.09
CA LYS A 10 -5.02 54.51 -13.27
C LYS A 10 -5.60 53.31 -14.01
N ILE A 11 -5.94 53.47 -15.30
CA ILE A 11 -6.44 52.36 -16.14
C ILE A 11 -5.36 51.29 -16.36
N ALA A 12 -4.11 51.69 -16.60
CA ALA A 12 -3.00 50.75 -16.73
C ALA A 12 -2.72 49.94 -15.45
N ARG A 13 -2.93 50.54 -14.26
CA ARG A 13 -2.79 49.83 -12.97
C ARG A 13 -3.94 48.86 -12.68
N ILE A 14 -5.15 49.16 -13.15
CA ILE A 14 -6.31 48.27 -13.00
C ILE A 14 -6.20 47.07 -13.96
N LEU A 15 -5.68 47.26 -15.18
CA LEU A 15 -5.46 46.18 -16.15
C LEU A 15 -4.26 45.29 -15.80
N LEU A 16 -3.18 45.82 -15.19
CA LEU A 16 -2.11 44.97 -14.66
C LEU A 16 -2.51 44.24 -13.37
N GLY A 17 -3.46 44.77 -12.59
CA GLY A 17 -4.01 44.11 -11.42
C GLY A 17 -4.92 42.92 -11.74
N SER A 18 -5.64 42.96 -12.86
CA SER A 18 -6.56 41.88 -13.28
C SER A 18 -5.89 40.78 -14.12
N LEU A 19 -4.74 41.03 -14.75
CA LEU A 19 -3.92 40.00 -15.40
C LEU A 19 -3.07 39.18 -14.40
N GLY A 20 -2.76 39.73 -13.21
CA GLY A 20 -2.05 39.02 -12.14
C GLY A 20 -2.94 38.11 -11.28
N ALA A 21 -4.26 38.31 -11.30
CA ALA A 21 -5.22 37.52 -10.51
C ALA A 21 -5.81 36.32 -11.28
N GLY A 22 -5.56 36.22 -12.59
CA GLY A 22 -6.08 35.15 -13.45
C GLY A 22 -5.12 33.97 -13.69
N PHE A 23 -3.88 34.04 -13.22
CA PHE A 23 -2.86 32.99 -13.46
C PHE A 23 -2.50 32.15 -12.23
N CYS A 24 -3.25 32.30 -11.12
CA CYS A 24 -3.03 31.53 -9.89
C CYS A 24 -4.01 30.35 -9.71
N VAL A 25 -4.88 30.06 -10.69
CA VAL A 25 -5.81 28.92 -10.62
C VAL A 25 -5.40 27.75 -11.52
N ALA A 26 -4.22 27.82 -12.15
CA ALA A 26 -3.70 26.75 -13.02
C ALA A 26 -2.62 25.87 -12.37
N VAL A 27 -2.42 25.96 -11.05
CA VAL A 27 -1.50 25.08 -10.30
C VAL A 27 -2.18 24.58 -9.02
N ALA A 28 -3.39 24.05 -9.16
CA ALA A 28 -4.02 23.20 -8.15
C ALA A 28 -4.04 21.72 -8.58
N ALA A 29 -3.10 21.34 -9.45
CA ALA A 29 -2.61 19.96 -9.56
C ALA A 29 -1.24 19.87 -8.88
N CYS A 30 -1.14 20.42 -7.67
CA CYS A 30 -0.05 20.09 -6.76
C CYS A 30 -0.29 18.64 -6.33
N ASN A 31 0.24 17.73 -7.14
CA ASN A 31 0.52 16.34 -6.83
C ASN A 31 0.91 16.23 -5.35
N ASN A 32 0.07 15.60 -4.53
CA ASN A 32 0.23 15.50 -3.07
C ASN A 32 1.40 14.59 -2.64
N SER A 33 2.36 14.34 -3.53
CA SER A 33 3.58 13.61 -3.20
C SER A 33 4.70 14.60 -2.85
N LEU A 34 4.71 15.07 -1.61
CA LEU A 34 5.97 15.42 -0.94
C LEU A 34 6.75 14.12 -0.69
N GLY A 35 7.41 13.56 -1.72
CA GLY A 35 8.34 12.44 -1.50
C GLY A 35 8.50 11.32 -2.52
N GLY A 36 8.19 11.47 -3.82
CA GLY A 36 8.72 10.55 -4.84
C GLY A 36 7.76 10.03 -5.90
N PHE A 37 6.45 10.22 -5.79
CA PHE A 37 5.49 9.71 -6.77
C PHE A 37 5.11 10.77 -7.81
N GLY A 38 5.43 10.52 -9.09
CA GLY A 38 4.98 11.33 -10.23
C GLY A 38 3.50 11.07 -10.57
N GLY A 39 2.73 12.12 -10.87
CA GLY A 39 1.25 12.19 -10.84
C GLY A 39 0.46 11.37 -11.88
N PHE A 40 0.76 10.09 -12.02
CA PHE A 40 -0.04 9.11 -12.77
C PHE A 40 -1.07 8.37 -11.89
N VAL A 41 -0.82 8.40 -10.58
CA VAL A 41 -1.56 7.88 -9.42
C VAL A 41 -1.27 8.88 -8.28
N GLY A 42 -2.18 9.12 -7.34
CA GLY A 42 -1.97 10.04 -6.21
C GLY A 42 -2.87 11.27 -6.16
N ASN A 43 -4.10 11.17 -6.66
CA ASN A 43 -5.10 12.24 -6.51
C ASN A 43 -5.90 12.14 -5.19
N THR A 44 -5.70 11.06 -4.43
CA THR A 44 -6.33 10.86 -3.13
C THR A 44 -5.47 11.40 -2.00
N ALA A 45 -6.11 11.75 -0.87
CA ALA A 45 -5.39 12.23 0.30
C ALA A 45 -4.57 11.08 0.92
N PRO A 46 -3.24 11.25 1.12
CA PRO A 46 -2.42 10.23 1.75
C PRO A 46 -2.78 10.10 3.23
N VAL A 47 -3.02 8.87 3.69
CA VAL A 47 -3.27 8.57 5.10
C VAL A 47 -1.94 8.21 5.79
N PRO A 48 -1.75 8.55 7.09
CA PRO A 48 -0.53 8.23 7.85
C PRO A 48 -0.12 6.75 7.77
N PRO A 49 1.16 6.42 8.04
CA PRO A 49 1.68 5.07 7.90
C PRO A 49 0.85 4.08 8.71
N SER A 50 0.44 3.00 8.03
CA SER A 50 -0.37 1.95 8.63
C SER A 50 0.51 0.98 9.40
N THR A 51 -0.16 0.17 10.21
CA THR A 51 0.38 -1.06 10.75
C THR A 51 0.92 -1.95 9.62
N GLY A 52 2.18 -2.37 9.76
CA GLY A 52 2.82 -3.36 8.91
C GLY A 52 2.67 -4.75 9.52
N PHE A 53 2.48 -5.75 8.66
CA PHE A 53 2.31 -7.14 9.05
C PHE A 53 3.37 -7.98 8.34
N LYS A 54 4.11 -8.82 9.06
CA LYS A 54 5.21 -9.59 8.48
C LYS A 54 5.18 -11.04 8.90
N VAL A 55 5.55 -11.90 7.95
CA VAL A 55 5.94 -13.29 8.21
C VAL A 55 7.44 -13.40 7.98
N LEU A 56 8.18 -13.73 9.03
CA LEU A 56 9.65 -13.72 9.09
C LEU A 56 10.17 -15.06 9.60
N GLY A 57 11.46 -15.32 9.43
CA GLY A 57 12.11 -16.56 9.89
C GLY A 57 13.09 -17.12 8.87
N ASN A 58 13.17 -18.44 8.78
CA ASN A 58 13.99 -19.11 7.77
C ASN A 58 13.43 -18.87 6.37
N VAL A 59 14.26 -18.30 5.50
CA VAL A 59 13.88 -17.98 4.11
C VAL A 59 13.47 -19.24 3.36
N GLY A 60 12.36 -19.17 2.62
CA GLY A 60 11.83 -20.25 1.81
C GLY A 60 10.85 -21.17 2.55
N THR A 61 10.72 -21.07 3.88
CA THR A 61 9.71 -21.84 4.63
C THR A 61 8.31 -21.46 4.16
N GLN A 62 7.54 -22.45 3.70
CA GLN A 62 6.18 -22.29 3.23
C GLN A 62 5.18 -22.17 4.40
N PHE A 63 4.16 -21.34 4.22
CA PHE A 63 3.09 -21.13 5.19
C PHE A 63 1.76 -20.80 4.51
N THR A 64 0.67 -20.95 5.27
CA THR A 64 -0.63 -20.33 4.99
C THR A 64 -0.93 -19.30 6.08
N LEU A 65 -1.23 -18.07 5.66
CA LEU A 65 -1.59 -16.96 6.53
C LEU A 65 -3.07 -16.64 6.35
N THR A 66 -3.80 -16.62 7.46
CA THR A 66 -5.10 -15.97 7.55
C THR A 66 -4.93 -14.65 8.27
N ILE A 67 -5.24 -13.55 7.61
CA ILE A 67 -5.24 -12.22 8.21
C ILE A 67 -6.67 -11.68 8.17
N SER A 68 -7.14 -11.15 9.29
CA SER A 68 -8.49 -10.61 9.43
C SER A 68 -8.42 -9.29 10.18
N ASN A 69 -9.13 -8.31 9.69
CA ASN A 69 -9.39 -7.08 10.41
C ASN A 69 -10.85 -7.10 10.93
N ALA A 70 -11.38 -5.93 11.34
CA ALA A 70 -12.74 -5.84 11.87
C ALA A 70 -13.84 -6.21 10.85
N ASN A 71 -13.60 -6.05 9.54
CA ASN A 71 -14.62 -6.15 8.50
C ASN A 71 -14.41 -7.33 7.55
N SER A 72 -13.15 -7.66 7.29
CA SER A 72 -12.74 -8.54 6.20
C SER A 72 -11.63 -9.49 6.63
N SER A 73 -11.57 -10.65 5.96
CA SER A 73 -10.49 -11.61 6.09
C SER A 73 -9.96 -12.07 4.74
N TRP A 74 -8.67 -12.44 4.75
CA TRP A 74 -7.92 -12.89 3.60
C TRP A 74 -7.11 -14.13 3.94
N LEU A 75 -7.10 -15.09 3.03
CA LEU A 75 -6.20 -16.23 3.05
C LEU A 75 -5.07 -16.00 2.04
N VAL A 76 -3.84 -15.97 2.53
CA VAL A 76 -2.63 -15.69 1.76
C VAL A 76 -1.64 -16.85 1.91
N PRO A 77 -1.51 -17.72 0.90
CA PRO A 77 -0.39 -18.66 0.86
C PRO A 77 0.92 -17.89 0.57
N GLY A 78 2.03 -18.34 1.16
CA GLY A 78 3.31 -17.66 0.96
C GLY A 78 4.52 -18.45 1.39
N THR A 79 5.69 -17.83 1.19
CA THR A 79 7.00 -18.30 1.63
C THR A 79 7.69 -17.19 2.39
N ILE A 80 8.42 -17.51 3.46
CA ILE A 80 9.16 -16.53 4.24
C ILE A 80 10.29 -15.91 3.39
N PRO A 81 10.51 -14.58 3.47
CA PRO A 81 9.71 -13.59 4.18
C PRO A 81 8.52 -13.11 3.35
N LEU A 82 7.47 -12.62 4.00
CA LEU A 82 6.36 -11.92 3.33
C LEU A 82 5.98 -10.66 4.12
N ASN A 83 5.90 -9.52 3.44
CA ASN A 83 5.31 -8.31 3.99
C ASN A 83 3.85 -8.19 3.55
N VAL A 84 2.96 -7.82 4.46
CA VAL A 84 1.51 -7.70 4.22
C VAL A 84 1.06 -6.32 4.68
N TRP A 85 0.25 -5.68 3.84
CA TRP A 85 -0.34 -4.37 4.10
C TRP A 85 -1.84 -4.43 3.84
N ILE A 86 -2.64 -3.89 4.76
CA ILE A 86 -4.09 -3.75 4.56
C ILE A 86 -4.37 -2.28 4.24
N VAL A 87 -4.83 -2.00 3.02
CA VAL A 87 -5.33 -0.70 2.59
C VAL A 87 -6.72 -0.50 3.18
N ASN A 88 -7.02 0.70 3.68
CA ASN A 88 -8.25 1.02 4.44
C ASN A 88 -8.44 0.21 5.73
N ASN A 89 -7.34 -0.20 6.37
CA ASN A 89 -7.38 -1.07 7.54
C ASN A 89 -8.20 -0.52 8.72
N GLN A 90 -9.00 -1.38 9.34
CA GLN A 90 -9.73 -1.10 10.58
C GLN A 90 -9.37 -2.11 11.67
N THR A 91 -8.87 -1.61 12.80
CA THR A 91 -8.59 -2.42 13.99
C THR A 91 -9.87 -2.86 14.70
N PRO A 92 -9.90 -4.02 15.38
CA PRO A 92 -8.77 -4.92 15.66
C PRO A 92 -8.32 -5.73 14.43
N VAL A 93 -7.04 -6.09 14.40
CA VAL A 93 -6.47 -6.98 13.37
C VAL A 93 -5.85 -8.20 14.02
N ARG A 94 -6.05 -9.37 13.43
CA ARG A 94 -5.47 -10.65 13.84
C ARG A 94 -4.84 -11.35 12.65
N MET A 95 -3.65 -11.88 12.86
CA MET A 95 -2.96 -12.77 11.93
C MET A 95 -2.82 -14.14 12.56
N ILE A 96 -3.03 -15.18 11.77
CA ILE A 96 -2.80 -16.58 12.14
C ILE A 96 -2.02 -17.22 10.99
N ALA A 97 -0.83 -17.73 11.27
CA ALA A 97 -0.03 -18.44 10.27
C ALA A 97 0.22 -19.87 10.70
N THR A 98 0.10 -20.78 9.73
CA THR A 98 0.39 -22.21 9.88
C THR A 98 1.57 -22.55 9.00
N LYS A 99 2.63 -23.10 9.60
CA LYS A 99 3.81 -23.58 8.88
C LYS A 99 3.43 -24.81 8.08
N LEU A 100 3.90 -24.91 6.84
CA LEU A 100 3.67 -26.10 5.99
C LEU A 100 4.88 -27.04 5.98
N ALA A 101 6.01 -26.61 6.54
CA ALA A 101 7.22 -27.42 6.65
C ALA A 101 7.20 -28.35 7.87
N ASN A 102 7.68 -29.58 7.65
CA ASN A 102 7.85 -30.63 8.68
C ASN A 102 9.29 -30.65 9.24
N ASP A 103 9.79 -29.50 9.65
CA ASP A 103 11.16 -29.34 10.14
C ASP A 103 11.20 -28.37 11.32
N ASN A 104 12.41 -28.03 11.78
CA ASN A 104 12.61 -27.07 12.86
C ASN A 104 12.85 -25.63 12.35
N SER A 105 12.49 -25.33 11.10
CA SER A 105 12.61 -23.97 10.57
C SER A 105 11.74 -22.99 11.37
N LEU A 106 12.32 -21.83 11.70
CA LEU A 106 11.67 -20.74 12.41
C LEU A 106 10.64 -20.07 11.50
N MET A 107 9.43 -19.88 12.03
CA MET A 107 8.41 -19.00 11.49
C MET A 107 7.94 -18.04 12.59
N SER A 108 7.88 -16.75 12.25
CA SER A 108 7.51 -15.66 13.14
C SER A 108 6.47 -14.78 12.47
N LEU A 109 5.50 -14.31 13.25
CA LEU A 109 4.58 -13.24 12.87
C LEU A 109 4.90 -11.99 13.66
N GLU A 110 5.08 -10.88 12.96
CA GLU A 110 5.34 -9.57 13.53
C GLU A 110 4.28 -8.58 13.07
N ILE A 111 3.77 -7.79 14.03
CA ILE A 111 2.99 -6.59 13.77
C ILE A 111 3.84 -5.41 14.20
N ASP A 112 4.08 -4.46 13.31
CA ASP A 112 4.79 -3.22 13.62
C ASP A 112 4.01 -1.98 13.21
N ASN A 113 4.33 -0.85 13.84
CA ASN A 113 3.83 0.46 13.45
C ASN A 113 5.00 1.43 13.40
N GLY A 114 5.38 1.87 12.19
CA GLY A 114 6.51 2.78 12.00
C GLY A 114 7.83 2.24 12.54
N GLY A 115 8.05 0.92 12.48
CA GLY A 115 9.26 0.28 13.01
C GLY A 115 9.21 -0.07 14.51
N VAL A 116 8.12 0.25 15.22
CA VAL A 116 7.89 -0.22 16.60
C VAL A 116 7.11 -1.53 16.56
N ILE A 117 7.69 -2.61 17.09
CA ILE A 117 7.02 -3.91 17.20
C ILE A 117 5.90 -3.81 18.23
N LEU A 118 4.66 -4.03 17.79
CA LEU A 118 3.47 -4.06 18.64
C LEU A 118 3.22 -5.46 19.21
N ASN A 119 3.43 -6.49 18.39
CA ASN A 119 3.21 -7.88 18.78
C ASN A 119 4.10 -8.81 17.94
N LEU A 120 4.58 -9.89 18.55
CA LEU A 120 5.46 -10.87 17.91
C LEU A 120 5.19 -12.25 18.51
N GLN A 121 5.02 -13.25 17.65
CA GLN A 121 5.01 -14.65 18.08
C GLN A 121 5.81 -15.50 17.10
N SER A 122 6.49 -16.52 17.61
CA SER A 122 7.36 -17.40 16.83
C SER A 122 7.12 -18.87 17.16
N THR A 123 7.43 -19.74 16.21
CA THR A 123 7.44 -21.19 16.39
C THR A 123 8.56 -21.83 15.57
N THR A 124 9.19 -22.86 16.12
CA THR A 124 10.07 -23.78 15.39
C THR A 124 9.42 -25.15 15.23
N ALA A 125 8.26 -25.41 15.85
CA ALA A 125 7.61 -26.71 15.78
C ALA A 125 7.25 -27.08 14.32
N PRO A 126 7.42 -28.35 13.91
CA PRO A 126 6.88 -28.85 12.65
C PRO A 126 5.38 -28.57 12.56
N TYR A 127 4.93 -28.04 11.42
CA TYR A 127 3.53 -27.60 11.21
C TYR A 127 2.99 -26.61 12.27
N GLY A 128 3.88 -25.88 12.95
CA GLY A 128 3.51 -24.98 14.03
C GLY A 128 2.58 -23.85 13.60
N VAL A 129 1.70 -23.44 14.52
CA VAL A 129 0.76 -22.33 14.34
C VAL A 129 1.15 -21.19 15.27
N VAL A 130 1.11 -19.95 14.78
CA VAL A 130 1.32 -18.73 15.55
C VAL A 130 0.23 -17.71 15.24
N SER A 131 -0.13 -16.89 16.23
CA SER A 131 -1.20 -15.90 16.12
C SER A 131 -0.83 -14.61 16.83
N VAL A 132 -0.88 -13.49 16.13
CA VAL A 132 -0.67 -12.15 16.71
C VAL A 132 -1.91 -11.30 16.46
N GLN A 133 -2.14 -10.31 17.33
CA GLN A 133 -3.26 -9.37 17.19
C GLN A 133 -2.90 -7.97 17.67
N THR A 134 -3.61 -6.96 17.18
CA THR A 134 -3.46 -5.54 17.57
C THR A 134 -4.81 -4.82 17.56
N GLY A 135 -4.89 -3.72 18.33
CA GLY A 135 -6.08 -2.85 18.37
C GLY A 135 -7.29 -3.46 19.07
N GLY A 136 -7.07 -4.45 19.95
CA GLY A 136 -8.11 -5.15 20.71
C GLY A 136 -8.19 -6.64 20.36
N THR A 137 -9.19 -7.32 20.91
CA THR A 137 -9.43 -8.75 20.65
C THR A 137 -10.39 -8.93 19.49
N LEU A 138 -9.95 -9.64 18.46
CA LEU A 138 -10.82 -10.12 17.38
C LEU A 138 -11.22 -11.58 17.68
N ALA A 139 -12.39 -11.76 18.31
CA ALA A 139 -12.85 -13.04 18.84
C ALA A 139 -13.15 -14.07 17.74
N THR A 140 -13.66 -13.61 16.59
CA THR A 140 -13.94 -14.45 15.42
C THR A 140 -13.37 -13.77 14.18
N LEU A 141 -12.94 -14.57 13.19
CA LEU A 141 -12.50 -14.02 11.92
C LEU A 141 -13.69 -13.35 11.22
N ALA A 142 -13.45 -12.19 10.64
CA ALA A 142 -14.45 -11.49 9.84
C ALA A 142 -14.78 -12.29 8.56
N PRO A 143 -15.91 -11.99 7.90
CA PRO A 143 -16.22 -12.57 6.59
C PRO A 143 -15.07 -12.37 5.60
N GLN A 144 -15.00 -13.23 4.59
CA GLN A 144 -14.01 -13.04 3.53
C GLN A 144 -14.21 -11.69 2.84
N ALA A 145 -13.13 -11.03 2.45
CA ALA A 145 -13.19 -9.78 1.70
C ALA A 145 -14.02 -9.91 0.41
N ILE A 146 -14.90 -8.94 0.15
CA ILE A 146 -15.72 -8.88 -1.08
C ILE A 146 -15.79 -7.41 -1.54
N PRO A 147 -15.19 -7.05 -2.70
CA PRO A 147 -14.30 -7.89 -3.50
C PRO A 147 -12.98 -8.18 -2.76
N ASP A 148 -12.41 -9.36 -3.01
CA ASP A 148 -11.07 -9.72 -2.53
C ASP A 148 -10.03 -9.26 -3.56
N LEU A 149 -9.72 -7.96 -3.51
CA LEU A 149 -8.73 -7.31 -4.37
C LEU A 149 -7.36 -7.30 -3.68
N ARG A 150 -6.32 -7.70 -4.42
CA ARG A 150 -4.94 -7.76 -3.92
C ARG A 150 -3.96 -7.25 -4.96
N ILE A 151 -2.84 -6.68 -4.52
CA ILE A 151 -1.66 -6.44 -5.35
C ILE A 151 -0.48 -7.20 -4.75
N TYR A 152 0.03 -8.17 -5.49
CA TYR A 152 1.25 -8.90 -5.18
C TYR A 152 2.45 -8.20 -5.79
N VAL A 153 3.51 -8.04 -5.00
CA VAL A 153 4.81 -7.50 -5.41
C VAL A 153 5.86 -8.57 -5.24
N ASN A 154 6.39 -9.06 -6.36
CA ASN A 154 7.46 -10.05 -6.40
C ASN A 154 8.72 -9.41 -6.97
N GLY A 155 9.87 -9.66 -6.38
CA GLY A 155 11.16 -9.18 -6.86
C GLY A 155 12.30 -9.87 -6.12
N PRO A 156 13.56 -9.57 -6.47
CA PRO A 156 14.72 -9.99 -5.69
C PRO A 156 14.49 -9.86 -4.18
N LEU A 157 14.84 -10.93 -3.45
CA LEU A 157 14.60 -11.03 -2.02
C LEU A 157 15.19 -9.83 -1.27
N GLY A 158 14.33 -9.11 -0.53
CA GLY A 158 14.75 -7.98 0.27
C GLY A 158 14.89 -6.65 -0.49
N GLN A 159 14.53 -6.62 -1.78
CA GLN A 159 14.48 -5.38 -2.56
C GLN A 159 13.55 -4.37 -1.90
N ARG A 160 14.12 -3.22 -1.51
CA ARG A 160 13.35 -2.12 -0.93
C ARG A 160 12.63 -1.33 -2.01
N PHE A 161 11.38 -1.00 -1.73
CA PHE A 161 10.58 -0.15 -2.58
C PHE A 161 9.65 0.74 -1.76
N GLN A 162 9.35 1.90 -2.32
CA GLN A 162 8.26 2.74 -1.88
C GLN A 162 7.05 2.42 -2.74
N ALA A 163 5.86 2.35 -2.15
CA ALA A 163 4.62 2.17 -2.88
C ALA A 163 3.61 3.24 -2.48
N LEU A 164 2.85 3.70 -3.46
CA LEU A 164 1.59 4.42 -3.30
C LEU A 164 0.53 3.52 -3.90
N VAL A 165 -0.36 3.00 -3.08
CA VAL A 165 -1.55 2.25 -3.52
C VAL A 165 -2.78 3.03 -3.11
N GLU A 166 -3.73 3.20 -4.01
CA GLU A 166 -4.93 4.01 -3.74
C GLU A 166 -6.18 3.37 -4.34
N ASP A 167 -7.31 3.70 -3.75
CA ASP A 167 -8.62 3.60 -4.39
C ASP A 167 -9.11 5.00 -4.80
N LYS A 168 -10.39 5.19 -5.10
CA LYS A 168 -10.92 6.53 -5.47
C LYS A 168 -10.94 7.55 -4.32
N THR A 169 -10.80 7.11 -3.08
CA THR A 169 -11.03 7.92 -1.88
C THR A 169 -9.79 8.10 -1.02
N VAL A 170 -8.92 7.10 -0.95
CA VAL A 170 -7.79 7.05 -0.01
C VAL A 170 -6.54 6.54 -0.71
N GLY A 171 -5.42 7.20 -0.40
CA GLY A 171 -4.09 6.81 -0.84
C GLY A 171 -3.23 6.35 0.33
N PHE A 172 -2.49 5.27 0.11
CA PHE A 172 -1.64 4.67 1.12
C PHE A 172 -0.19 4.60 0.65
N VAL A 173 0.68 5.33 1.36
CA VAL A 173 2.12 5.35 1.10
C VAL A 173 2.83 4.44 2.07
N THR A 174 3.63 3.51 1.56
CA THR A 174 4.48 2.63 2.36
C THR A 174 5.90 2.57 1.85
N ASN A 175 6.82 2.22 2.74
CA ASN A 175 8.18 1.83 2.41
C ASN A 175 8.44 0.43 2.97
N THR A 176 8.64 -0.53 2.09
CA THR A 176 8.68 -1.95 2.46
C THR A 176 9.65 -2.72 1.56
N ARG A 177 9.59 -4.05 1.60
CA ARG A 177 10.47 -4.95 0.85
C ARG A 177 9.69 -6.01 0.08
N ALA A 178 10.22 -6.41 -1.06
CA ALA A 178 9.74 -7.59 -1.77
C ALA A 178 10.20 -8.90 -1.08
N PRO A 179 9.36 -9.95 -1.05
CA PRO A 179 7.99 -9.97 -1.57
C PRO A 179 7.00 -9.30 -0.61
N ALA A 180 5.94 -8.71 -1.18
CA ALA A 180 4.87 -8.07 -0.43
C ALA A 180 3.50 -8.32 -1.05
N VAL A 181 2.45 -8.20 -0.26
CA VAL A 181 1.06 -8.17 -0.73
C VAL A 181 0.30 -7.02 -0.08
N PHE A 182 -0.48 -6.32 -0.89
CA PHE A 182 -1.43 -5.30 -0.49
C PHE A 182 -2.83 -5.89 -0.58
N LEU A 183 -3.57 -5.84 0.51
CA LEU A 183 -4.94 -6.34 0.65
C LEU A 183 -5.87 -5.15 0.81
N PHE A 184 -7.01 -5.11 0.12
CA PHE A 184 -7.91 -3.97 0.18
C PHE A 184 -9.15 -4.31 1.01
N ASP A 185 -9.36 -3.57 2.11
CA ASP A 185 -10.60 -3.65 2.89
C ASP A 185 -11.66 -2.75 2.26
N GLY A 186 -12.61 -3.35 1.54
CA GLY A 186 -13.71 -2.63 0.89
C GLY A 186 -13.25 -1.51 -0.04
N PRO A 187 -12.46 -1.80 -1.09
CA PRO A 187 -11.95 -0.75 -1.98
C PRO A 187 -13.07 0.08 -2.60
N ASN A 188 -12.91 1.41 -2.64
CA ASN A 188 -13.88 2.29 -3.29
C ASN A 188 -13.51 2.53 -4.75
N GLY A 189 -14.25 1.90 -5.66
CA GLY A 189 -14.01 2.05 -7.09
C GLY A 189 -12.68 1.44 -7.52
N THR A 190 -12.05 2.08 -8.51
CA THR A 190 -10.84 1.59 -9.17
C THR A 190 -9.65 1.64 -8.23
N VAL A 191 -8.88 0.56 -8.19
CA VAL A 191 -7.61 0.48 -7.46
C VAL A 191 -6.43 0.67 -8.42
N ASP A 192 -5.55 1.60 -8.06
CA ASP A 192 -4.30 1.89 -8.78
C ASP A 192 -3.10 1.77 -7.83
N GLY A 193 -1.92 1.51 -8.40
CA GLY A 193 -0.69 1.41 -7.62
C GLY A 193 0.53 1.89 -8.38
N GLN A 194 1.42 2.56 -7.65
CA GLN A 194 2.69 3.09 -8.12
C GLN A 194 3.81 2.61 -7.21
N PHE A 195 4.83 2.00 -7.81
CA PHE A 195 5.90 1.31 -7.09
C PHE A 195 7.26 1.82 -7.59
N GLN A 196 8.08 2.26 -6.65
CA GLN A 196 9.41 2.80 -6.94
C GLN A 196 10.47 2.06 -6.13
N GLN A 197 11.46 1.50 -6.82
CA GLN A 197 12.63 0.92 -6.18
C GLN A 197 13.42 2.01 -5.47
N THR A 198 13.70 1.79 -4.19
CA THR A 198 14.68 2.60 -3.46
C THR A 198 16.07 1.98 -3.56
N GLN A 199 16.14 0.71 -3.94
CA GLN A 199 17.38 -0.02 -4.27
C GLN A 199 17.17 -0.82 -5.56
N ASN A 200 18.07 -0.64 -6.53
CA ASN A 200 17.99 -1.35 -7.81
C ASN A 200 18.71 -2.71 -7.73
N PHE A 201 17.96 -3.76 -7.36
CA PHE A 201 18.43 -5.14 -7.32
C PHE A 201 17.96 -5.98 -8.51
N GLY A 202 17.28 -5.35 -9.47
CA GLY A 202 16.66 -6.03 -10.60
C GLY A 202 15.19 -5.64 -10.76
N VAL A 203 14.52 -6.32 -11.69
CA VAL A 203 13.10 -6.11 -12.01
C VAL A 203 12.22 -6.66 -10.89
N PHE A 204 11.18 -5.92 -10.51
CA PHE A 204 10.06 -6.48 -9.76
C PHE A 204 8.83 -6.58 -10.67
N SER A 205 8.01 -7.59 -10.41
CA SER A 205 6.74 -7.87 -11.08
C SER A 205 5.58 -7.66 -10.12
N LEU A 206 4.52 -7.07 -10.63
CA LEU A 206 3.27 -6.80 -9.96
C LEU A 206 2.18 -7.67 -10.57
N ALA A 207 1.32 -8.25 -9.73
CA ALA A 207 0.10 -8.91 -10.16
C ALA A 207 -1.06 -8.41 -9.31
N MET A 208 -2.08 -7.85 -9.96
CA MET A 208 -3.33 -7.48 -9.32
C MET A 208 -4.33 -8.61 -9.52
N THR A 209 -4.98 -9.01 -8.43
CA THR A 209 -5.98 -10.07 -8.44
C THR A 209 -7.30 -9.60 -7.87
N SER A 210 -8.40 -10.16 -8.35
CA SER A 210 -9.76 -9.94 -7.83
C SER A 210 -10.55 -11.25 -7.78
N GLY A 211 -11.75 -11.21 -7.20
CA GLY A 211 -12.65 -12.35 -7.02
C GLY A 211 -12.31 -13.21 -5.80
N VAL A 212 -13.17 -14.19 -5.50
CA VAL A 212 -13.06 -15.00 -4.27
C VAL A 212 -11.66 -15.60 -4.12
N GLY A 213 -11.00 -15.26 -3.02
CA GLY A 213 -9.65 -15.74 -2.68
C GLY A 213 -8.52 -15.02 -3.41
N GLY A 214 -8.79 -13.94 -4.14
CA GLY A 214 -7.81 -13.23 -4.96
C GLY A 214 -7.28 -14.12 -6.10
N THR A 215 -8.16 -14.91 -6.72
CA THR A 215 -7.76 -15.98 -7.65
C THR A 215 -7.64 -15.53 -9.10
N SER A 216 -8.36 -14.48 -9.51
CA SER A 216 -8.35 -14.01 -10.90
C SER A 216 -7.35 -12.88 -11.07
N VAL A 217 -6.28 -13.10 -11.83
CA VAL A 217 -5.35 -12.03 -12.22
C VAL A 217 -6.07 -11.09 -13.20
N ILE A 218 -6.18 -9.82 -12.83
CA ILE A 218 -6.87 -8.79 -13.63
C ILE A 218 -5.90 -7.78 -14.25
N ALA A 219 -4.70 -7.63 -13.69
CA ALA A 219 -3.65 -6.82 -14.28
C ALA A 219 -2.27 -7.35 -13.87
N THR A 220 -1.27 -7.13 -14.72
CA THR A 220 0.14 -7.42 -14.43
C THR A 220 1.00 -6.29 -14.94
N ALA A 221 2.08 -5.99 -14.24
CA ALA A 221 3.10 -5.04 -14.69
C ALA A 221 4.47 -5.50 -14.21
N SER A 222 5.54 -5.16 -14.92
CA SER A 222 6.90 -5.50 -14.48
C SER A 222 7.89 -4.48 -14.99
N GLY A 223 8.89 -4.17 -14.18
CA GLY A 223 9.96 -3.25 -14.57
C GLY A 223 10.83 -2.81 -13.41
N GLY A 224 11.57 -1.74 -13.64
CA GLY A 224 12.45 -1.10 -12.67
C GLY A 224 13.14 0.11 -13.31
N PRO A 225 13.38 1.20 -12.56
CA PRO A 225 13.15 1.36 -11.12
C PRO A 225 11.71 1.77 -10.76
N PHE A 226 10.83 1.89 -11.74
CA PHE A 226 9.49 2.45 -11.57
C PHE A 226 8.45 1.61 -12.31
N VAL A 227 7.35 1.26 -11.65
CA VAL A 227 6.26 0.45 -12.22
C VAL A 227 4.92 0.97 -11.73
N ILE A 228 3.95 1.04 -12.64
CA ILE A 228 2.55 1.36 -12.35
C ILE A 228 1.71 0.14 -12.68
N ILE A 229 0.71 -0.14 -11.86
CA ILE A 229 -0.36 -1.11 -12.14
C ILE A 229 -1.71 -0.42 -11.94
N LYS A 230 -2.65 -0.68 -12.84
CA LYS A 230 -3.99 -0.13 -12.81
C LYS A 230 -5.02 -1.23 -12.97
N GLU A 231 -6.14 -1.12 -12.26
CA GLU A 231 -7.30 -1.96 -12.51
C GLU A 231 -7.88 -1.61 -13.90
N PRO A 232 -8.18 -2.62 -14.75
CA PRO A 232 -8.61 -2.42 -16.13
C PRO A 232 -10.00 -1.78 -16.30
#